data_AF-A0A9P6PLG3-F1
#
_entry.id   AF-A0A9P6PLG3-F1
#
_cell.length_a   1.000
_cell.length_b   1.000
_cell.length_c   1.000
_cell.angle_alpha   90.00
_cell.angle_beta   90.00
_cell.angle_gamma   90.00
#
_symmetry.space_group_name_H-M   'P 1'
#
loop_
_entity.id
_entity.type
_entity.pdbx_description
1 polymer ?
#
loop_
_entity_poly.entity_id
_entity_poly.type
_entity_poly.pdbx_seq_one_letter_code
_entity_poly.pdbx_strand_id
1 'polypeptide(L)'
;MSSVVRFIFIAVLALFVHVQVSANSSLRFWEDPYFQGGGVECPFEYSKCYWIDMRGFEKASSLQFYNADLLKNGFSIILYTGPDCAGDFFRWSGTVGWTRSEYFSSLGGLNDLVRSFKVEDYETSTKFGRCDHPADRTLNTCNRI
;
A
#
# COMPACT_ATOMS: atom_id res chain seq x y z
N MET A 1 -10.00 -47.49 22.50
CA MET A 1 -10.12 -46.37 21.55
C MET A 1 -8.89 -46.38 20.65
N SER A 2 -9.09 -46.55 19.34
CA SER A 2 -8.06 -46.86 18.34
C SER A 2 -7.06 -45.71 18.15
N SER A 3 -5.77 -46.07 18.05
CA SER A 3 -4.63 -45.16 17.81
C SER A 3 -4.82 -44.27 16.55
N VAL A 4 -5.64 -44.72 15.61
CA VAL A 4 -5.98 -44.02 14.37
C VAL A 4 -6.78 -42.73 14.63
N VAL A 5 -7.64 -42.71 15.66
CA VAL A 5 -8.50 -41.56 15.97
C VAL A 5 -7.68 -40.36 16.51
N ARG A 6 -6.55 -40.63 17.17
CA ARG A 6 -5.64 -39.59 17.68
C ARG A 6 -4.84 -38.89 16.57
N PHE A 7 -4.46 -39.63 15.51
CA PHE A 7 -3.73 -39.06 14.38
C PHE A 7 -4.60 -38.11 13.53
N ILE A 8 -5.88 -38.44 13.35
CA ILE A 8 -6.82 -37.59 12.60
C ILE A 8 -7.02 -36.25 13.32
N PHE A 9 -7.15 -36.25 14.66
CA PHE A 9 -7.31 -35.01 15.43
C PHE A 9 -6.10 -34.08 15.36
N ILE A 10 -4.87 -34.62 15.31
CA ILE A 10 -3.65 -33.81 15.18
C ILE A 10 -3.52 -33.23 13.76
N ALA A 11 -3.86 -34.00 12.72
CA ALA A 11 -3.86 -33.51 11.35
C ALA A 11 -4.92 -32.43 11.10
N VAL A 12 -6.10 -32.55 11.72
CA VAL A 12 -7.16 -31.53 11.65
C VAL A 12 -6.73 -30.27 12.42
N LEU A 13 -6.12 -30.38 13.61
CA LEU A 13 -5.62 -29.20 14.34
C LEU A 13 -4.48 -28.47 13.60
N ALA A 14 -3.63 -29.19 12.86
CA ALA A 14 -2.56 -28.58 12.06
C ALA A 14 -3.09 -27.81 10.83
N LEU A 15 -4.26 -28.17 10.29
CA LEU A 15 -4.89 -27.43 9.19
C LEU A 15 -5.54 -26.11 9.64
N PHE A 16 -5.89 -25.97 10.92
CA PHE A 16 -6.54 -24.76 11.46
C PHE A 16 -5.57 -23.63 11.87
N VAL A 17 -4.25 -23.81 11.71
CA VAL A 17 -3.27 -22.73 11.90
C VAL A 17 -3.02 -21.96 10.58
N HIS A 18 -4.02 -21.89 9.70
CA HIS A 18 -4.14 -20.73 8.82
C HIS A 18 -4.88 -19.66 9.59
N VAL A 19 -4.26 -19.16 10.68
CA VAL A 19 -4.68 -17.89 11.25
C VAL A 19 -4.43 -16.87 10.14
N GLN A 20 -5.48 -16.63 9.35
CA GLN A 20 -5.53 -15.50 8.43
C GLN A 20 -5.57 -14.26 9.32
N VAL A 21 -4.40 -13.85 9.80
CA VAL A 21 -4.19 -12.47 10.17
C VAL A 21 -4.32 -11.74 8.84
N SER A 22 -5.53 -11.28 8.54
CA SER A 22 -5.77 -10.27 7.50
C SER A 22 -5.11 -9.00 8.00
N ALA A 23 -3.79 -9.00 7.94
CA ALA A 23 -2.96 -7.86 8.28
C ALA A 23 -3.12 -6.95 7.07
N ASN A 24 -3.90 -5.87 7.22
CA ASN A 24 -4.15 -4.96 6.11
C ASN A 24 -2.97 -4.00 5.99
N SER A 25 -2.23 -4.10 4.89
CA SER A 25 -1.25 -3.08 4.51
C SER A 25 -1.98 -1.81 4.05
N SER A 26 -1.37 -0.66 4.32
CA SER A 26 -1.98 0.65 4.08
C SER A 26 -0.97 1.70 3.68
N LEU A 27 -1.41 2.66 2.86
CA LEU A 27 -0.70 3.91 2.61
C LEU A 27 -1.46 5.03 3.29
N ARG A 28 -0.76 5.84 4.09
CA ARG A 28 -1.31 7.06 4.65
C ARG A 28 -0.69 8.25 3.95
N PHE A 29 -1.53 9.21 3.58
CA PHE A 29 -1.11 10.48 3.00
C PHE A 29 -1.49 11.61 3.95
N TRP A 30 -0.66 12.65 3.98
CA TRP A 30 -0.92 13.88 4.73
C TRP A 30 -0.87 15.07 3.79
N GLU A 31 -1.71 16.07 4.09
CA GLU A 31 -1.85 17.28 3.29
C GLU A 31 -0.57 18.10 3.22
N ASP A 32 0.20 18.15 4.30
CA ASP A 32 1.42 18.94 4.39
C ASP A 32 2.66 18.06 4.56
N PRO A 33 3.87 18.58 4.27
CA PRO A 33 5.12 17.91 4.58
C PRO A 33 5.25 17.61 6.08
N TYR A 34 6.08 16.63 6.42
CA TYR A 34 6.38 16.19 7.78
C TYR A 34 5.16 15.68 8.55
N PHE A 35 4.22 15.03 7.86
CA PHE A 35 3.03 14.40 8.44
C PHE A 35 2.09 15.39 9.14
N GLN A 36 1.96 16.60 8.58
CA GLN A 36 1.13 17.67 9.11
C GLN A 36 -0.19 17.83 8.31
N GLY A 37 -1.15 18.54 8.90
CA GLY A 37 -2.46 18.77 8.29
C GLY A 37 -3.40 17.57 8.44
N GLY A 38 -4.46 17.54 7.62
CA GLY A 38 -5.35 16.39 7.53
C GLY A 38 -4.66 15.18 6.91
N GLY A 39 -5.10 13.98 7.29
CA GLY A 39 -4.59 12.73 6.72
C GLY A 39 -5.69 11.87 6.13
N VAL A 40 -5.30 10.97 5.24
CA VAL A 40 -6.13 9.85 4.79
C VAL A 40 -5.34 8.56 4.85
N GLU A 41 -6.01 7.47 5.25
CA GLU A 41 -5.48 6.11 5.23
C GLU A 41 -6.18 5.28 4.15
N CYS A 42 -5.39 4.76 3.21
CA CYS A 42 -5.83 3.97 2.09
C CYS A 42 -5.33 2.52 2.27
N PRO A 43 -6.21 1.56 2.65
CA PRO A 43 -5.84 0.16 2.56
C PRO A 43 -5.55 -0.21 1.09
N PHE A 44 -4.70 -1.20 0.85
CA PHE A 44 -4.43 -1.63 -0.52
C PHE A 44 -4.15 -3.13 -0.61
N GLU A 45 -4.45 -3.67 -1.78
CA GLU A 45 -3.91 -4.91 -2.32
C GLU A 45 -2.84 -4.60 -3.37
N TYR A 46 -1.83 -5.46 -3.46
CA TYR A 46 -0.74 -5.34 -4.42
C TYR A 46 -1.23 -5.39 -5.87
N SER A 47 -0.48 -4.74 -6.75
CA SER A 47 -0.67 -4.65 -8.20
C SER A 47 -2.01 -4.06 -8.67
N LYS A 48 -2.80 -3.49 -7.75
CA LYS A 48 -4.04 -2.77 -8.07
C LYS A 48 -3.84 -1.26 -8.09
N CYS A 49 -4.59 -0.58 -8.95
CA CYS A 49 -4.60 0.86 -9.04
C CYS A 49 -5.67 1.49 -8.13
N TYR A 50 -5.27 2.49 -7.35
CA TYR A 50 -6.14 3.20 -6.41
C TYR A 50 -6.16 4.70 -6.71
N TRP A 51 -7.35 5.25 -6.86
CA TRP A 51 -7.57 6.69 -6.87
C TRP A 51 -7.79 7.20 -5.44
N ILE A 52 -7.08 8.26 -5.05
CA ILE A 52 -7.29 9.02 -3.82
C ILE A 52 -8.49 9.97 -3.99
N ASP A 53 -9.58 9.73 -3.27
CA ASP A 53 -10.71 10.67 -3.25
C ASP A 53 -10.29 11.97 -2.57
N MET A 54 -10.17 13.03 -3.37
CA MET A 54 -9.70 14.33 -2.88
C MET A 54 -10.78 15.13 -2.15
N ARG A 55 -12.01 14.59 -2.00
CA ARG A 55 -13.08 15.27 -1.28
C ARG A 55 -12.75 15.36 0.21
N GLY A 56 -12.41 16.57 0.66
CA GLY A 56 -12.00 16.82 2.05
C GLY A 56 -10.56 16.42 2.37
N PHE A 57 -9.77 16.11 1.34
CA PHE A 57 -8.32 15.87 1.37
C PHE A 57 -7.73 16.40 0.06
N GLU A 58 -7.41 17.68 -0.01
CA GLU A 58 -7.21 18.38 -1.30
C GLU A 58 -5.82 18.17 -1.90
N LYS A 59 -4.87 17.69 -1.11
CA LYS A 59 -3.47 17.59 -1.48
C LYS A 59 -2.75 16.52 -0.66
N ALA A 60 -1.64 16.01 -1.19
CA ALA A 60 -0.77 15.06 -0.51
C ALA A 60 0.69 15.50 -0.65
N SER A 61 1.36 15.72 0.48
CA SER A 61 2.75 16.21 0.52
C SER A 61 3.69 15.35 1.36
N SER A 62 3.15 14.43 2.17
CA SER A 62 3.95 13.39 2.83
C SER A 62 3.19 12.06 2.90
N LEU A 63 3.93 10.97 3.09
CA LEU A 63 3.42 9.61 2.93
C LEU A 63 4.03 8.65 3.97
N GLN A 64 3.23 7.74 4.49
CA GLN A 64 3.65 6.59 5.29
C GLN A 64 3.14 5.33 4.62
N PHE A 65 4.05 4.39 4.40
CA PHE A 65 3.73 3.05 3.99
C PHE A 65 3.75 2.14 5.21
N TYR A 66 2.70 1.35 5.41
CA TYR A 66 2.64 0.30 6.41
C TYR A 66 2.42 -1.04 5.71
N ASN A 67 3.33 -1.98 5.92
CA ASN A 67 3.23 -3.33 5.39
C ASN A 67 2.99 -4.34 6.50
N ALA A 68 1.83 -4.96 6.44
CA ALA A 68 1.40 -5.92 7.41
C ALA A 68 1.77 -7.37 7.00
N ASP A 69 2.07 -7.60 5.71
CA ASP A 69 2.53 -8.88 5.16
C ASP A 69 4.07 -8.99 5.24
N LEU A 70 4.55 -9.70 6.26
CA LEU A 70 5.97 -9.90 6.50
C LEU A 70 6.64 -10.85 5.50
N LEU A 71 5.87 -11.63 4.73
CA LEU A 71 6.42 -12.49 3.68
C LEU A 71 6.74 -11.69 2.42
N LYS A 72 6.11 -10.52 2.25
CA LYS A 72 6.32 -9.59 1.13
C LYS A 72 7.11 -8.37 1.57
N ASN A 73 8.35 -8.59 2.00
CA ASN A 73 9.20 -7.52 2.53
C ASN A 73 9.72 -6.56 1.44
N GLY A 74 9.93 -7.03 0.21
CA GLY A 74 10.26 -6.17 -0.93
C GLY A 74 9.01 -5.55 -1.55
N PHE A 75 9.09 -4.27 -1.94
CA PHE A 75 7.94 -3.58 -2.52
C PHE A 75 8.33 -2.40 -3.41
N SER A 76 7.35 -1.92 -4.18
CA SER A 76 7.43 -0.68 -4.94
C SER A 76 6.17 0.16 -4.78
N ILE A 77 6.31 1.41 -4.35
CA ILE A 77 5.23 2.40 -4.35
C ILE A 77 5.36 3.24 -5.62
N ILE A 78 4.27 3.34 -6.36
CA ILE A 78 4.18 4.16 -7.56
C ILE A 78 3.11 5.21 -7.33
N LEU A 79 3.49 6.48 -7.41
CA LEU A 79 2.62 7.63 -7.26
C LEU A 79 2.41 8.28 -8.62
N TYR A 80 1.17 8.61 -8.94
CA TYR A 80 0.76 9.15 -10.23
C TYR A 80 0.10 10.51 -10.06
N THR A 81 0.35 11.41 -11.00
CA THR A 81 -0.26 12.75 -11.01
C THR A 81 -1.68 12.77 -11.58
N GLY A 82 -2.05 11.76 -12.37
CA GLY A 82 -3.40 11.57 -12.89
C GLY A 82 -4.24 10.62 -12.04
N PRO A 83 -5.57 10.61 -12.23
CA PRO A 83 -6.41 9.52 -11.76
C PRO A 83 -6.07 8.20 -12.50
N ASP A 84 -6.54 7.07 -11.97
CA ASP A 84 -6.47 5.75 -12.62
C ASP A 84 -5.05 5.30 -13.06
N CYS A 85 -4.03 5.69 -12.27
CA CYS A 85 -2.62 5.35 -12.50
C CYS A 85 -2.09 5.82 -13.86
N ALA A 86 -2.58 6.99 -14.29
CA ALA A 86 -2.17 7.67 -15.51
C ALA A 86 -1.35 8.93 -15.22
N GLY A 87 -0.78 9.50 -16.28
CA GLY A 87 0.01 10.73 -16.21
C GLY A 87 1.46 10.48 -15.78
N ASP A 88 2.09 11.50 -15.24
CA ASP A 88 3.46 11.39 -14.78
C ASP A 88 3.49 10.57 -13.50
N PHE A 89 4.50 9.72 -13.36
CA PHE A 89 4.66 8.88 -12.19
C PHE A 89 6.07 8.95 -11.62
N PHE A 90 6.13 8.69 -10.33
CA PHE A 90 7.34 8.38 -9.61
C PHE A 90 7.19 7.04 -8.92
N ARG A 91 8.15 6.17 -9.18
CA ARG A 91 8.28 4.88 -8.51
C ARG A 91 9.44 4.93 -7.56
N TRP A 92 9.17 4.53 -6.34
CA TRP A 92 10.17 4.23 -5.33
C TRP A 92 10.01 2.78 -4.88
N SER A 93 11.12 2.12 -4.53
CA SER A 93 11.14 0.74 -4.09
C SER A 93 12.05 0.60 -2.89
N GLY A 94 11.80 -0.41 -2.07
CA GLY A 94 12.63 -0.75 -0.94
C GLY A 94 12.23 -2.06 -0.28
N THR A 95 12.94 -2.40 0.78
CA THR A 95 12.59 -3.53 1.65
C THR A 95 12.08 -2.98 2.96
N VAL A 96 10.89 -3.39 3.39
CA VAL A 96 10.39 -3.05 4.72
C VAL A 96 11.19 -3.84 5.75
N GLY A 97 11.87 -3.12 6.63
CA GLY A 97 12.55 -3.69 7.78
C GLY A 97 11.58 -4.18 8.86
N TRP A 98 12.13 -4.47 10.04
CA TRP A 98 11.39 -4.95 11.21
C TRP A 98 10.29 -3.98 11.69
N THR A 99 10.42 -2.70 11.35
CA THR A 99 9.50 -1.61 11.70
C THR A 99 8.18 -1.66 10.95
N ARG A 100 8.07 -2.49 9.89
CA ARG A 100 6.86 -2.62 9.05
C ARG A 100 6.43 -1.32 8.38
N SER A 101 7.25 -0.27 8.41
CA SER A 101 6.86 1.04 7.92
C SER A 101 8.00 1.80 7.29
N GLU A 102 7.65 2.55 6.25
CA GLU A 102 8.52 3.46 5.52
C GLU A 102 7.88 4.84 5.44
N TYR A 103 8.72 5.88 5.53
CA TYR A 103 8.27 7.24 5.77
C TYR A 103 8.87 8.22 4.76
N PHE A 104 8.01 9.00 4.13
CA PHE A 104 8.35 10.09 3.23
C PHE A 104 7.87 11.39 3.85
N SER A 105 8.78 12.07 4.55
CA SER A 105 8.47 13.38 5.15
C SER A 105 8.18 14.46 4.12
N SER A 106 8.56 14.27 2.86
CA SER A 106 8.21 15.15 1.75
C SER A 106 8.18 14.35 0.46
N LEU A 107 7.21 14.63 -0.41
CA LEU A 107 7.17 14.08 -1.77
C LEU A 107 7.95 14.95 -2.78
N GLY A 108 8.56 16.04 -2.31
CA GLY A 108 9.40 16.93 -3.11
C GLY A 108 8.64 17.51 -4.30
N GLY A 109 9.11 17.24 -5.52
CA GLY A 109 8.48 17.72 -6.75
C GLY A 109 7.08 17.16 -7.02
N LEU A 110 6.62 16.17 -6.24
CA LEU A 110 5.27 15.60 -6.34
C LEU A 110 4.30 16.13 -5.29
N ASN A 111 4.75 17.03 -4.41
CA ASN A 111 3.89 17.64 -3.41
C ASN A 111 2.63 18.20 -4.07
N ASP A 112 1.49 17.86 -3.51
CA ASP A 112 0.14 18.29 -3.91
C ASP A 112 -0.32 17.79 -5.29
N LEU A 113 0.51 17.02 -6.01
CA LEU A 113 0.23 16.53 -7.36
C LEU A 113 -0.29 15.09 -7.40
N VAL A 114 -0.07 14.30 -6.34
CA VAL A 114 -0.49 12.88 -6.34
C VAL A 114 -2.01 12.77 -6.38
N ARG A 115 -2.52 11.94 -7.30
CA ARG A 115 -3.96 11.67 -7.46
C ARG A 115 -4.28 10.17 -7.42
N SER A 116 -3.35 9.31 -7.79
CA SER A 116 -3.53 7.86 -7.67
C SER A 116 -2.21 7.18 -7.31
N PHE A 117 -2.30 5.94 -6.84
CA PHE A 117 -1.16 5.15 -6.46
C PHE A 117 -1.35 3.66 -6.78
N LYS A 118 -0.22 2.95 -6.84
CA LYS A 118 -0.15 1.49 -6.91
C LYS A 118 1.00 1.01 -6.03
N VAL A 119 0.83 -0.15 -5.41
CA VAL A 119 1.90 -0.84 -4.66
C VAL A 119 2.16 -2.20 -5.30
N GLU A 120 3.41 -2.52 -5.55
CA GLU A 120 3.86 -3.84 -6.02
C GLU A 120 4.60 -4.58 -4.91
N ASP A 121 4.57 -5.91 -4.92
CA ASP A 121 5.23 -6.79 -3.93
C ASP A 121 6.64 -7.24 -4.36
N TYR A 122 7.29 -6.41 -5.19
CA TYR A 122 8.65 -6.62 -5.63
C TYR A 122 9.42 -5.31 -5.65
N GLU A 123 10.74 -5.41 -5.54
CA GLU A 123 11.66 -4.28 -5.68
C GLU A 123 12.07 -4.08 -7.13
N THR A 124 12.25 -2.82 -7.52
CA THR A 124 12.77 -2.45 -8.84
C THR A 124 13.46 -1.09 -8.74
N SER A 125 13.98 -0.58 -9.85
CA SER A 125 14.67 0.70 -9.85
C SER A 125 13.70 1.86 -9.58
N THR A 126 14.12 2.80 -8.73
CA THR A 126 13.49 4.11 -8.61
C THR A 126 13.48 4.78 -9.98
N LYS A 127 12.31 5.28 -10.40
CA LYS A 127 12.14 5.81 -11.76
C LYS A 127 11.07 6.89 -11.79
N PHE A 128 11.37 7.96 -12.52
CA PHE A 128 10.35 8.88 -13.03
C PHE A 128 9.94 8.45 -14.44
N GLY A 129 8.67 8.61 -14.77
CA GLY A 129 8.18 8.32 -16.10
C GLY A 129 6.79 8.86 -16.33
N ARG A 130 6.17 8.40 -17.41
CA ARG A 130 4.80 8.73 -17.78
C ARG A 130 4.05 7.47 -18.18
N CYS A 131 2.79 7.40 -17.78
CA CYS A 131 1.87 6.31 -18.09
C CYS A 131 0.67 6.88 -18.84
N ASP A 132 0.62 6.66 -20.15
CA ASP A 132 -0.47 7.16 -21.00
C ASP A 132 -1.65 6.18 -21.08
N HIS A 133 -1.51 4.98 -20.50
CA HIS A 133 -2.55 3.95 -20.49
C HIS A 133 -3.07 3.75 -19.06
N PRO A 134 -4.31 4.15 -18.76
CA PRO A 134 -4.90 3.92 -17.43
C PRO A 134 -5.02 2.42 -17.15
N ALA A 135 -4.74 2.03 -15.91
CA ALA A 135 -5.00 0.66 -15.44
C ALA A 135 -6.47 0.54 -14.99
N ASP A 136 -6.97 -0.69 -14.90
CA ASP A 136 -8.32 -0.93 -14.38
C ASP A 136 -8.46 -0.36 -12.96
N ARG A 137 -9.43 0.55 -12.81
CA ARG A 137 -9.69 1.29 -11.58
C ARG A 137 -10.23 0.36 -10.50
N THR A 138 -9.58 0.37 -9.34
CA THR A 138 -10.23 -0.10 -8.10
C THR A 138 -10.68 1.11 -7.31
N LEU A 139 -12.00 1.22 -7.11
CA LEU A 139 -12.57 2.14 -6.14
C LEU A 139 -12.20 1.64 -4.75
N ASN A 140 -11.35 2.39 -4.04
CA ASN A 140 -11.15 2.16 -2.63
C ASN A 140 -11.39 3.45 -1.85
N THR A 141 -12.06 3.33 -0.72
CA THR A 141 -12.32 4.44 0.19
C THR A 141 -11.10 4.60 1.08
N CYS A 142 -10.27 5.59 0.76
CA CYS A 142 -9.35 6.14 1.74
C CYS A 142 -10.18 6.78 2.86
N ASN A 143 -9.89 6.43 4.11
CA ASN A 143 -10.59 6.97 5.27
C ASN A 143 -9.83 8.17 5.81
N ARG A 144 -10.52 9.26 6.10
CA ARG A 144 -9.91 10.40 6.79
C ARG A 144 -9.46 9.99 8.20
N ILE A 145 -8.27 10.43 8.60
CA ILE A 145 -7.66 10.18 9.92
C ILE A 145 -7.35 11.48 10.65
#